data_AF-A0A9E3SEF2-F1
#
_entry.id   AF-A0A9E3SEF2-F1
#
_cell.length_a   1.000
_cell.length_b   1.000
_cell.length_c   1.000
_cell.angle_alpha   90.00
_cell.angle_beta   90.00
_cell.angle_gamma   90.00
#
_symmetry.space_group_name_H-M   'P 1'
#
loop_
_entity.id
_entity.type
_entity.pdbx_description
1 polymer ?
#
loop_
_entity_poly.entity_id
_entity_poly.type
_entity_poly.pdbx_seq_one_letter_code
_entity_poly.pdbx_strand_id
1 'polypeptide(L)'
;MHGDEYYLFRHAIMRDAAYLLHTPTMRGTLHRVALELIEAHFDTELPEPKRNLNTGPLPVDAVVSELARHARFAQDEPYANIEQLRRCEAQFLIRAGNHAERSYDREEAITAWSRLVEVSDGIVCFYALHRLSGNCRAVGRLGEALRLSEQAWRLACAELDSLTKVVALGELALIHWYQDQPDTARRYLEQAAGLLDDGVGKGVEANTIGLLAMVLEQLGRLDEAEARYLRALELLKEAGDKHNEGVFLQNLAGLYIQRARNEEGERLLHRAIRLQRETGDDTNYGVALNNLTVLEIERGNYARAIAYANDALTVHAKVGNRRSLGLALSNRGMAYRKMGEFERAIADFNAGLAIHRELDNRSSESNALAEIVLVEIARDNFDTARALWKHSIALTRSIRSDRDCQEQVDEMRSECRRAGIDPFE
;
A
#
# COMPACT_ATOMS: atom_id res chain seq x y z
N MET A 1 -22.59 -25.45 5.98
CA MET A 1 -21.88 -25.41 4.69
C MET A 1 -22.50 -24.29 3.88
N HIS A 2 -21.76 -23.20 3.66
CA HIS A 2 -22.24 -22.03 2.91
C HIS A 2 -22.28 -22.34 1.40
N GLY A 3 -23.08 -21.61 0.62
CA GLY A 3 -23.24 -21.84 -0.83
C GLY A 3 -21.91 -21.86 -1.61
N ASP A 4 -20.92 -21.08 -1.16
CA ASP A 4 -19.59 -21.02 -1.76
C ASP A 4 -18.78 -22.32 -1.58
N GLU A 5 -18.86 -23.00 -0.42
CA GLU A 5 -18.15 -24.27 -0.18
C GLU A 5 -18.67 -25.39 -1.09
N TYR A 6 -19.97 -25.32 -1.41
CA TYR A 6 -20.63 -26.29 -2.29
C TYR A 6 -20.32 -26.03 -3.77
N TYR A 7 -20.24 -24.76 -4.18
CA TYR A 7 -19.76 -24.34 -5.50
C TYR A 7 -18.33 -24.86 -5.74
N LEU A 8 -17.44 -24.64 -4.76
CA LEU A 8 -16.03 -25.02 -4.83
C LEU A 8 -15.82 -26.53 -4.81
N PHE A 9 -16.55 -27.27 -3.96
CA PHE A 9 -16.51 -28.73 -3.95
C PHE A 9 -16.92 -29.32 -5.30
N ARG A 10 -18.00 -28.81 -5.90
CA ARG A 10 -18.48 -29.27 -7.21
C ARG A 10 -17.54 -28.87 -8.35
N HIS A 11 -16.97 -27.66 -8.30
CA HIS A 11 -15.95 -27.24 -9.27
C HIS A 11 -14.68 -28.09 -9.14
N ALA A 12 -14.20 -28.39 -7.93
CA ALA A 12 -13.04 -29.26 -7.71
C ALA A 12 -13.28 -30.68 -8.28
N ILE A 13 -14.48 -31.23 -8.13
CA ILE A 13 -14.85 -32.52 -8.74
C ILE A 13 -14.86 -32.42 -10.27
N MET A 14 -15.45 -31.37 -10.84
CA MET A 14 -15.50 -31.17 -12.29
C MET A 14 -14.10 -30.89 -12.87
N ARG A 15 -13.24 -30.18 -12.14
CA ARG A 15 -11.82 -29.97 -12.44
C ARG A 15 -11.10 -31.32 -12.48
N ASP A 16 -11.22 -32.12 -11.43
CA ASP A 16 -10.53 -33.41 -11.35
C ASP A 16 -11.03 -34.36 -12.45
N ALA A 17 -12.32 -34.33 -12.77
CA ALA A 17 -12.88 -35.05 -13.92
C ALA A 17 -12.34 -34.53 -15.27
N ALA A 18 -12.17 -33.21 -15.43
CA ALA A 18 -11.63 -32.60 -16.65
C ALA A 18 -10.13 -32.87 -16.82
N TYR A 19 -9.34 -32.88 -15.74
CA TYR A 19 -7.91 -33.24 -15.76
C TYR A 19 -7.67 -34.72 -16.05
N LEU A 20 -8.61 -35.60 -15.72
CA LEU A 20 -8.57 -37.02 -16.05
C LEU A 20 -8.93 -37.31 -17.53
N LEU A 21 -9.39 -36.31 -18.29
CA LEU A 21 -9.72 -36.44 -19.71
C LEU A 21 -8.62 -35.83 -20.60
N HIS A 22 -8.07 -36.65 -21.49
CA HIS A 22 -6.74 -36.46 -22.08
C HIS A 22 -6.57 -35.35 -23.14
N THR A 23 -7.55 -34.48 -23.42
CA THR A 23 -7.42 -33.45 -24.46
C THR A 23 -7.79 -32.02 -23.99
N PRO A 24 -7.02 -30.98 -24.36
CA PRO A 24 -7.31 -29.58 -24.02
C PRO A 24 -8.70 -29.06 -24.46
N THR A 25 -9.20 -29.52 -25.60
CA THR A 25 -10.53 -29.15 -26.14
C THR A 25 -11.68 -29.71 -25.31
N MET A 26 -11.56 -30.95 -24.82
CA MET A 26 -12.58 -31.51 -23.93
C MET A 26 -12.61 -30.80 -22.57
N ARG A 27 -11.47 -30.26 -22.12
CA ARG A 27 -11.38 -29.47 -20.89
C ARG A 27 -12.16 -28.16 -20.98
N GLY A 28 -12.00 -27.38 -22.06
CA GLY A 28 -12.77 -26.15 -22.27
C GLY A 28 -14.27 -26.39 -22.26
N THR A 29 -14.72 -27.43 -22.99
CA THR A 29 -16.12 -27.86 -23.02
C THR A 29 -16.64 -28.31 -21.65
N LEU A 30 -15.85 -29.05 -20.85
CA LEU A 30 -16.24 -29.49 -19.51
C LEU A 30 -16.32 -28.33 -18.51
N HIS A 31 -15.37 -27.38 -18.58
CA HIS A 31 -15.44 -26.17 -17.77
C HIS A 31 -16.67 -25.34 -18.12
N ARG A 32 -16.98 -25.17 -19.41
CA ARG A 32 -18.23 -24.52 -19.88
C ARG A 32 -19.47 -25.19 -19.30
N VAL A 33 -19.59 -26.51 -19.46
CA VAL A 33 -20.73 -27.29 -18.95
C VAL A 33 -20.82 -27.25 -17.43
N ALA A 34 -19.68 -27.28 -16.72
CA ALA A 34 -19.64 -27.15 -15.27
C ALA A 34 -20.13 -25.77 -14.81
N LEU A 35 -19.69 -24.69 -15.47
CA LEU A 35 -20.16 -23.32 -15.21
C LEU A 35 -21.66 -23.18 -15.46
N GLU A 36 -22.15 -23.65 -16.62
CA GLU A 36 -23.57 -23.65 -16.97
C GLU A 36 -24.43 -24.46 -15.98
N LEU A 37 -23.96 -25.63 -15.54
CA LEU A 37 -24.67 -26.48 -14.57
C LEU A 37 -24.70 -25.88 -13.18
N ILE A 38 -23.64 -25.19 -12.76
CA ILE A 38 -23.61 -24.54 -11.45
C ILE A 38 -24.56 -23.33 -11.44
N GLU A 39 -24.58 -22.53 -12.51
CA GLU A 39 -25.49 -21.39 -12.62
C GLU A 39 -26.95 -21.80 -12.80
N ALA A 40 -27.25 -22.88 -13.55
CA ALA A 40 -28.63 -23.37 -13.72
C ALA A 40 -29.24 -23.99 -12.45
N HIS A 41 -28.43 -24.40 -11.48
CA HIS A 41 -28.89 -25.03 -10.24
C HIS A 41 -28.95 -24.06 -9.05
N PHE A 42 -28.25 -22.93 -9.18
CA PHE A 42 -28.25 -21.84 -8.21
C PHE A 42 -28.86 -20.63 -8.90
N ASP A 43 -30.19 -20.49 -8.77
CA ASP A 43 -31.00 -19.31 -9.12
C ASP A 43 -30.63 -18.07 -8.27
N THR A 44 -29.38 -18.00 -7.85
CA THR A 44 -28.74 -16.90 -7.17
C THR A 44 -27.83 -16.27 -8.20
N GLU A 45 -28.23 -15.12 -8.73
CA GLU A 45 -27.24 -14.19 -9.28
C GLU A 45 -26.09 -14.13 -8.29
N LEU A 46 -24.88 -14.50 -8.73
CA LEU A 46 -23.67 -14.29 -7.95
C LEU A 46 -23.71 -12.82 -7.51
N PRO A 47 -23.71 -12.54 -6.19
CA PRO A 47 -24.07 -11.22 -5.69
C PRO A 47 -23.21 -10.20 -6.41
N GLU A 48 -23.85 -9.20 -7.03
CA GLU A 48 -23.13 -8.06 -7.57
C GLU A 48 -22.12 -7.60 -6.52
N PRO A 49 -20.87 -7.28 -6.91
CA PRO A 49 -19.92 -6.72 -5.95
C PRO A 49 -20.63 -5.54 -5.30
N LYS A 50 -20.97 -5.69 -4.01
CA LYS A 50 -21.76 -4.69 -3.30
C LYS A 50 -21.12 -3.34 -3.58
N ARG A 51 -21.92 -2.32 -3.87
CA ARG A 51 -21.51 -0.90 -4.03
C ARG A 51 -20.59 -0.35 -2.92
N ASN A 52 -20.38 -1.11 -1.86
CA ASN A 52 -19.34 -0.86 -0.87
C ASN A 52 -17.96 -1.21 -1.45
N LEU A 53 -17.24 -0.18 -1.89
CA LEU A 53 -15.78 -0.23 -2.09
C LEU A 53 -15.01 -0.64 -0.81
N ASN A 54 -15.72 -0.69 0.33
CA ASN A 54 -15.27 -1.10 1.67
C ASN A 54 -15.76 -2.48 2.13
N THR A 55 -16.28 -3.36 1.26
CA THR A 55 -16.73 -4.68 1.76
C THR A 55 -15.58 -5.55 2.23
N GLY A 56 -15.65 -5.95 3.50
CA GLY A 56 -14.93 -7.07 4.10
C GLY A 56 -15.14 -8.40 3.34
N PRO A 57 -14.48 -9.48 3.79
CA PRO A 57 -13.94 -10.47 2.87
C PRO A 57 -14.97 -11.37 2.18
N LEU A 58 -14.94 -11.39 0.83
CA LEU A 58 -15.33 -12.57 0.05
C LEU A 58 -14.33 -13.72 0.34
N PRO A 59 -14.78 -14.99 0.37
CA PRO A 59 -13.92 -16.16 0.57
C PRO A 59 -12.76 -16.21 -0.44
N VAL A 60 -11.64 -16.75 0.04
CA VAL A 60 -10.28 -16.57 -0.47
C VAL A 60 -9.81 -17.90 -1.04
N ASP A 61 -9.51 -18.01 -2.34
CA ASP A 61 -9.07 -19.30 -2.92
C ASP A 61 -8.01 -19.16 -4.02
N ALA A 62 -6.94 -19.95 -3.90
CA ALA A 62 -5.79 -19.99 -4.83
C ALA A 62 -6.14 -20.49 -6.26
N VAL A 63 -7.35 -21.02 -6.47
CA VAL A 63 -7.80 -21.60 -7.75
C VAL A 63 -8.51 -20.54 -8.63
N VAL A 64 -8.79 -19.36 -8.08
CA VAL A 64 -9.63 -18.36 -8.75
C VAL A 64 -8.97 -17.76 -10.01
N SER A 65 -7.65 -17.58 -10.00
CA SER A 65 -6.89 -17.17 -11.20
C SER A 65 -6.96 -18.23 -12.31
N GLU A 66 -7.09 -19.50 -11.94
CA GLU A 66 -7.29 -20.61 -12.87
C GLU A 66 -8.72 -20.59 -13.45
N LEU A 67 -9.73 -20.34 -12.61
CA LEU A 67 -11.14 -20.21 -13.02
C LEU A 67 -11.34 -19.11 -14.07
N ALA A 68 -10.73 -17.94 -13.86
CA ALA A 68 -10.75 -16.85 -14.84
C ALA A 68 -10.17 -17.32 -16.20
N ARG A 69 -9.08 -18.09 -16.16
CA ARG A 69 -8.43 -18.63 -17.36
C ARG A 69 -9.29 -19.66 -18.07
N HIS A 70 -9.97 -20.53 -17.33
CA HIS A 70 -10.90 -21.53 -17.88
C HIS A 70 -12.13 -20.87 -18.52
N ALA A 71 -12.72 -19.87 -17.87
CA ALA A 71 -13.83 -19.08 -18.43
C ALA A 71 -13.43 -18.40 -19.75
N ARG A 72 -12.19 -17.90 -19.84
CA ARG A 72 -11.63 -17.35 -21.08
C ARG A 72 -11.52 -18.42 -22.18
N PHE A 73 -10.90 -19.57 -21.90
CA PHE A 73 -10.75 -20.61 -22.92
C PHE A 73 -12.09 -21.16 -23.42
N ALA A 74 -13.12 -21.17 -22.58
CA ALA A 74 -14.47 -21.55 -22.97
C ALA A 74 -15.12 -20.59 -23.98
N GLN A 75 -14.63 -19.35 -24.12
CA GLN A 75 -15.16 -18.39 -25.12
C GLN A 75 -14.80 -18.78 -26.56
N ASP A 76 -13.74 -19.56 -26.75
CA ASP A 76 -13.29 -20.03 -28.08
C ASP A 76 -14.09 -21.26 -28.56
N GLU A 77 -15.02 -21.79 -27.74
CA GLU A 77 -15.82 -22.98 -28.06
C GLU A 77 -17.03 -22.66 -28.95
N PRO A 78 -17.38 -23.55 -29.90
CA PRO A 78 -18.59 -23.41 -30.70
C PRO A 78 -19.86 -23.34 -29.81
N TYR A 79 -20.78 -22.42 -30.14
CA TYR A 79 -22.05 -22.20 -29.42
C TYR A 79 -21.92 -21.67 -27.99
N ALA A 80 -20.75 -21.17 -27.59
CA ALA A 80 -20.54 -20.54 -26.31
C ALA A 80 -21.40 -19.26 -26.15
N ASN A 81 -22.02 -19.08 -24.97
CA ASN A 81 -22.62 -17.81 -24.60
C ASN A 81 -21.53 -16.83 -24.16
N ILE A 82 -20.97 -16.09 -25.13
CA ILE A 82 -19.81 -15.21 -24.92
C ILE A 82 -20.07 -14.16 -23.84
N GLU A 83 -21.27 -13.58 -23.79
CA GLU A 83 -21.62 -12.55 -22.81
C GLU A 83 -21.61 -13.08 -21.38
N GLN A 84 -22.22 -14.25 -21.17
CA GLN A 84 -22.23 -14.94 -19.89
C GLN A 84 -20.81 -15.32 -19.46
N LEU A 85 -20.01 -15.90 -20.36
CA LEU A 85 -18.63 -16.30 -20.05
C LEU A 85 -17.72 -15.10 -19.74
N ARG A 86 -17.94 -13.93 -20.37
CA ARG A 86 -17.24 -12.69 -20.01
C ARG A 86 -17.64 -12.20 -18.62
N ARG A 87 -18.92 -12.29 -18.25
CA ARG A 87 -19.38 -11.96 -16.90
C ARG A 87 -18.74 -12.88 -15.85
N CYS A 88 -18.66 -14.19 -16.11
CA CYS A 88 -17.96 -15.13 -15.24
C CYS A 88 -16.45 -14.83 -15.15
N GLU A 89 -15.79 -14.60 -16.29
CA GLU A 89 -14.36 -14.22 -16.32
C GLU A 89 -14.11 -12.98 -15.47
N ALA A 90 -14.90 -11.92 -15.63
CA ALA A 90 -14.80 -10.69 -14.86
C ALA A 90 -14.95 -10.93 -13.35
N GLN A 91 -15.93 -11.74 -12.93
CA GLN A 91 -16.15 -12.07 -11.52
C GLN A 91 -14.98 -12.84 -10.91
N PHE A 92 -14.43 -13.82 -11.63
CA PHE A 92 -13.25 -14.54 -11.16
C PHE A 92 -12.03 -13.62 -11.08
N LEU A 93 -11.82 -12.73 -12.05
CA LEU A 93 -10.71 -11.78 -12.00
C LEU A 93 -10.82 -10.82 -10.80
N ILE A 94 -12.02 -10.36 -10.44
CA ILE A 94 -12.23 -9.56 -9.22
C ILE A 94 -11.81 -10.33 -7.97
N ARG A 95 -12.22 -11.60 -7.87
CA ARG A 95 -11.86 -12.47 -6.74
C ARG A 95 -10.36 -12.75 -6.71
N ALA A 96 -9.73 -13.00 -7.87
CA ALA A 96 -8.29 -13.25 -8.00
C ALA A 96 -7.48 -12.02 -7.59
N GLY A 97 -7.82 -10.84 -8.10
CA GLY A 97 -7.15 -9.59 -7.73
C GLY A 97 -7.30 -9.28 -6.24
N ASN A 98 -8.48 -9.47 -5.66
CA ASN A 98 -8.70 -9.33 -4.22
C ASN A 98 -7.89 -10.35 -3.39
N HIS A 99 -7.77 -11.60 -3.86
CA HIS A 99 -6.95 -12.62 -3.20
C HIS A 99 -5.49 -12.23 -3.22
N ALA A 100 -4.97 -11.91 -4.40
CA ALA A 100 -3.58 -11.53 -4.61
C ALA A 100 -3.21 -10.31 -3.75
N GLU A 101 -4.07 -9.30 -3.65
CA GLU A 101 -3.84 -8.15 -2.75
C GLU A 101 -3.79 -8.52 -1.27
N ARG A 102 -4.64 -9.44 -0.81
CA ARG A 102 -4.62 -9.93 0.59
C ARG A 102 -3.43 -10.83 0.90
N SER A 103 -3.01 -11.61 -0.08
CA SER A 103 -1.80 -12.43 -0.04
C SER A 103 -0.54 -11.59 -0.28
N TYR A 104 -0.70 -10.28 -0.54
CA TYR A 104 0.37 -9.34 -0.86
C TYR A 104 1.17 -9.68 -2.13
N ASP A 105 0.59 -10.49 -3.02
CA ASP A 105 1.12 -10.72 -4.36
C ASP A 105 0.65 -9.60 -5.30
N ARG A 106 1.43 -8.52 -5.33
CA ARG A 106 1.10 -7.33 -6.13
C ARG A 106 1.16 -7.59 -7.63
N GLU A 107 2.03 -8.48 -8.09
CA GLU A 107 2.16 -8.79 -9.53
C GLU A 107 1.03 -9.68 -10.02
N GLU A 108 0.57 -10.65 -9.22
CA GLU A 108 -0.65 -11.40 -9.52
C GLU A 108 -1.87 -10.48 -9.51
N ALA A 109 -1.95 -9.55 -8.55
CA ALA A 109 -3.02 -8.55 -8.52
C ALA A 109 -3.01 -7.68 -9.77
N ILE A 110 -1.84 -7.14 -10.17
CA ILE A 110 -1.67 -6.36 -11.41
C ILE A 110 -2.14 -7.17 -12.62
N THR A 111 -1.78 -8.45 -12.69
CA THR A 111 -2.17 -9.33 -13.80
C THR A 111 -3.69 -9.51 -13.87
N ALA A 112 -4.32 -9.82 -12.74
CA ALA A 112 -5.77 -10.01 -12.66
C ALA A 112 -6.54 -8.73 -13.01
N TRP A 113 -6.14 -7.59 -12.43
CA TRP A 113 -6.80 -6.31 -12.68
C TRP A 113 -6.58 -5.80 -14.10
N SER A 114 -5.38 -5.97 -14.67
CA SER A 114 -5.12 -5.63 -16.08
C SER A 114 -6.02 -6.40 -17.02
N ARG A 115 -6.19 -7.70 -16.78
CA ARG A 115 -7.12 -8.51 -17.58
C ARG A 115 -8.56 -8.06 -17.40
N LEU A 116 -8.97 -7.69 -16.19
CA LEU A 116 -10.34 -7.21 -15.94
C LEU A 116 -10.63 -5.93 -16.74
N VAL A 117 -9.66 -5.01 -16.84
CA VAL A 117 -9.78 -3.80 -17.67
C VAL A 117 -10.05 -4.15 -19.15
N GLU A 118 -9.45 -5.22 -19.68
CA GLU A 118 -9.64 -5.62 -21.08
C GLU A 118 -11.02 -6.23 -21.39
N VAL A 119 -11.68 -6.81 -20.38
CA VAL A 119 -12.91 -7.61 -20.57
C VAL A 119 -14.14 -6.97 -19.94
N SER A 120 -14.02 -5.77 -19.38
CA SER A 120 -15.12 -5.07 -18.70
C SER A 120 -15.21 -3.61 -19.12
N ASP A 121 -16.41 -3.05 -18.95
CA ASP A 121 -16.75 -1.66 -19.23
C ASP A 121 -17.44 -1.01 -18.01
N GLY A 122 -17.72 0.29 -18.10
CA GLY A 122 -18.48 1.04 -17.09
C GLY A 122 -17.89 0.92 -15.68
N ILE A 123 -18.75 0.68 -14.68
CA ILE A 123 -18.35 0.66 -13.27
C ILE A 123 -17.34 -0.44 -12.94
N VAL A 124 -17.40 -1.59 -13.62
CA VAL A 124 -16.47 -2.71 -13.39
C VAL A 124 -15.09 -2.35 -13.93
N CYS A 125 -15.02 -1.75 -15.11
CA CYS A 125 -13.76 -1.25 -15.67
C CYS A 125 -13.16 -0.13 -14.82
N PHE A 126 -13.99 0.82 -14.35
CA PHE A 126 -13.56 1.85 -13.42
C PHE A 126 -12.92 1.26 -12.15
N TYR A 127 -13.59 0.28 -11.54
CA TYR A 127 -13.10 -0.40 -10.35
C TYR A 127 -11.78 -1.12 -10.63
N ALA A 128 -11.66 -1.81 -11.76
CA ALA A 128 -10.45 -2.48 -12.20
C ALA A 128 -9.28 -1.49 -12.40
N LEU A 129 -9.53 -0.37 -13.08
CA LEU A 129 -8.53 0.69 -13.30
C LEU A 129 -8.05 1.30 -11.98
N HIS A 130 -8.96 1.57 -11.05
CA HIS A 130 -8.62 2.11 -9.73
C HIS A 130 -7.73 1.13 -8.95
N ARG A 131 -8.11 -0.16 -8.89
CA ARG A 131 -7.32 -1.18 -8.18
C ARG A 131 -5.98 -1.44 -8.86
N LEU A 132 -5.95 -1.49 -10.19
CA LEU A 132 -4.70 -1.63 -10.94
C LEU A 132 -3.76 -0.45 -10.69
N SER A 133 -4.28 0.78 -10.74
CA SER A 133 -3.51 2.00 -10.45
C SER A 133 -2.90 1.96 -9.04
N GLY A 134 -3.69 1.60 -8.02
CA GLY A 134 -3.21 1.46 -6.64
C GLY A 134 -2.12 0.41 -6.47
N ASN A 135 -2.23 -0.74 -7.15
CA ASN A 135 -1.17 -1.76 -7.13
C ASN A 135 0.09 -1.32 -7.87
N CYS A 136 -0.04 -0.69 -9.05
CA CYS A 136 1.09 -0.10 -9.77
C CYS A 136 1.80 0.95 -8.91
N ARG A 137 1.05 1.81 -8.20
CA ARG A 137 1.60 2.78 -7.24
C ARG A 137 2.33 2.09 -6.10
N ALA A 138 1.77 1.02 -5.54
CA ALA A 138 2.38 0.26 -4.44
C ALA A 138 3.73 -0.37 -4.81
N VAL A 139 3.90 -0.83 -6.07
CA VAL A 139 5.17 -1.36 -6.59
C VAL A 139 6.09 -0.28 -7.19
N GLY A 140 5.73 0.99 -7.10
CA GLY A 140 6.56 2.11 -7.57
C GLY A 140 6.45 2.45 -9.07
N ARG A 141 5.54 1.80 -9.82
CA ARG A 141 5.25 2.09 -11.24
C ARG A 141 4.38 3.36 -11.39
N LEU A 142 4.84 4.49 -10.85
CA LEU A 142 4.05 5.73 -10.72
C LEU A 142 3.56 6.30 -12.06
N GLY A 143 4.37 6.23 -13.12
CA GLY A 143 3.96 6.72 -14.45
C GLY A 143 2.83 5.89 -15.08
N GLU A 144 2.77 4.59 -14.80
CA GLU A 144 1.66 3.75 -15.23
C GLU A 144 0.44 3.94 -14.35
N ALA A 145 0.62 4.00 -13.03
CA ALA A 145 -0.44 4.32 -12.09
C ALA A 145 -1.16 5.61 -12.48
N LEU A 146 -0.40 6.65 -12.87
CA LEU A 146 -0.94 7.93 -13.34
C LEU A 146 -1.82 7.76 -14.59
N ARG A 147 -1.30 7.11 -15.64
CA ARG A 147 -2.06 6.89 -16.88
C ARG A 147 -3.36 6.12 -16.63
N LEU A 148 -3.32 5.11 -15.76
CA LEU A 148 -4.49 4.31 -15.39
C LEU A 148 -5.51 5.13 -14.58
N SER A 149 -5.03 5.93 -13.63
CA SER A 149 -5.90 6.80 -12.83
C SER A 149 -6.54 7.90 -13.68
N GLU A 150 -5.83 8.45 -14.66
CA GLU A 150 -6.41 9.36 -15.66
C GLU A 150 -7.48 8.69 -16.53
N GLN A 151 -7.29 7.43 -16.91
CA GLN A 151 -8.32 6.66 -17.61
C GLN A 151 -9.56 6.46 -16.73
N ALA A 152 -9.38 6.08 -15.46
CA ALA A 152 -10.47 5.95 -14.51
C ALA A 152 -11.22 7.28 -14.31
N TRP A 153 -10.50 8.39 -14.24
CA TRP A 153 -11.08 9.73 -14.16
C TRP A 153 -11.90 10.10 -15.40
N ARG A 154 -11.40 9.84 -16.60
CA ARG A 154 -12.13 10.09 -17.85
C ARG A 154 -13.44 9.28 -17.90
N LEU A 155 -13.38 8.01 -17.52
CA LEU A 155 -14.55 7.13 -17.45
C LEU A 155 -15.56 7.65 -16.41
N ALA A 156 -15.08 8.05 -15.23
CA ALA A 156 -15.93 8.63 -14.19
C ALA A 156 -16.61 9.93 -14.63
N CYS A 157 -15.92 10.77 -15.41
CA CYS A 157 -16.47 12.00 -15.95
C CYS A 157 -17.55 11.79 -17.03
N ALA A 158 -17.37 10.78 -17.88
CA ALA A 158 -18.24 10.55 -19.02
C ALA A 158 -19.56 9.88 -18.61
N GLU A 159 -19.51 8.92 -17.69
CA GLU A 159 -20.59 7.93 -17.55
C GLU A 159 -21.02 7.63 -16.10
N LEU A 160 -20.35 8.20 -15.08
CA LEU A 160 -20.53 7.77 -13.68
C LEU A 160 -20.85 8.93 -12.70
N ASP A 161 -21.09 8.56 -11.44
CA ASP A 161 -21.60 9.41 -10.35
C ASP A 161 -20.50 10.19 -9.58
N SER A 162 -20.92 11.04 -8.62
CA SER A 162 -20.01 11.81 -7.76
C SER A 162 -19.03 10.91 -6.99
N LEU A 163 -19.47 9.74 -6.53
CA LEU A 163 -18.66 8.78 -5.78
C LEU A 163 -17.42 8.34 -6.58
N THR A 164 -17.62 7.89 -7.82
CA THR A 164 -16.51 7.45 -8.68
C THR A 164 -15.54 8.59 -9.00
N LYS A 165 -16.04 9.81 -9.18
CA LYS A 165 -15.20 11.00 -9.38
C LYS A 165 -14.34 11.31 -8.17
N VAL A 166 -14.91 11.27 -6.96
CA VAL A 166 -14.18 11.49 -5.70
C VAL A 166 -13.07 10.44 -5.53
N VAL A 167 -13.37 9.17 -5.79
CA VAL A 167 -12.41 8.07 -5.68
C VAL A 167 -11.26 8.23 -6.69
N ALA A 168 -11.55 8.58 -7.94
CA ALA A 168 -10.53 8.82 -8.96
C ALA A 168 -9.62 10.01 -8.63
N LEU A 169 -10.20 11.13 -8.17
CA LEU A 169 -9.43 12.29 -7.75
C LEU A 169 -8.54 11.99 -6.53
N GLY A 170 -9.04 11.19 -5.58
CA GLY A 170 -8.26 10.74 -4.44
C GLY A 170 -7.02 9.94 -4.86
N GLU A 171 -7.16 9.05 -5.86
CA GLU A 171 -6.02 8.26 -6.33
C GLU A 171 -5.04 9.09 -7.19
N LEU A 172 -5.53 10.03 -8.02
CA LEU A 172 -4.66 11.02 -8.67
C LEU A 172 -3.86 11.83 -7.64
N ALA A 173 -4.51 12.27 -6.56
CA ALA A 173 -3.84 13.02 -5.50
C ALA A 173 -2.75 12.20 -4.81
N LEU A 174 -3.02 10.94 -4.47
CA LEU A 174 -2.03 10.03 -3.89
C LEU A 174 -0.82 9.85 -4.82
N ILE A 175 -1.03 9.65 -6.12
CA ILE A 175 0.07 9.52 -7.08
C ILE A 175 0.95 10.76 -7.10
N HIS A 176 0.35 11.96 -7.16
CA HIS A 176 1.10 13.22 -7.10
C HIS A 176 1.79 13.45 -5.75
N TRP A 177 1.20 13.00 -4.65
CA TRP A 177 1.83 13.00 -3.32
C TRP A 177 3.10 12.14 -3.31
N TYR A 178 3.06 10.91 -3.87
CA TYR A 178 4.24 10.05 -4.03
C TYR A 178 5.29 10.61 -4.98
N GLN A 179 4.90 11.48 -5.93
CA GLN A 179 5.80 12.19 -6.84
C GLN A 179 6.37 13.48 -6.23
N ASP A 180 6.16 13.74 -4.94
CA ASP A 180 6.58 14.96 -4.23
C ASP A 180 6.00 16.24 -4.85
N GLN A 181 4.72 16.17 -5.25
CA GLN A 181 3.96 17.31 -5.78
C GLN A 181 2.75 17.62 -4.89
N PRO A 182 2.96 18.04 -3.62
CA PRO A 182 1.90 18.19 -2.65
C PRO A 182 0.86 19.27 -3.03
N ASP A 183 1.26 20.34 -3.71
CA ASP A 183 0.29 21.34 -4.18
C ASP A 183 -0.67 20.79 -5.24
N THR A 184 -0.18 19.95 -6.15
CA THR A 184 -1.01 19.27 -7.15
C THR A 184 -1.94 18.28 -6.48
N ALA A 185 -1.43 17.48 -5.54
CA ALA A 185 -2.22 16.54 -4.75
C ALA A 185 -3.35 17.26 -3.97
N ARG A 186 -3.03 18.40 -3.34
CA ARG A 186 -3.99 19.24 -2.62
C ARG A 186 -5.13 19.69 -3.52
N ARG A 187 -4.83 20.18 -4.73
CA ARG A 187 -5.85 20.65 -5.68
C ARG A 187 -6.81 19.52 -6.07
N TYR A 188 -6.31 18.32 -6.32
CA TYR A 188 -7.17 17.17 -6.61
C TYR A 188 -8.06 16.80 -5.42
N LEU A 189 -7.55 16.85 -4.19
CA LEU A 189 -8.34 16.57 -2.99
C LEU A 189 -9.34 17.69 -2.67
N GLU A 190 -9.02 18.95 -2.96
CA GLU A 190 -9.97 20.07 -2.87
C GLU A 190 -11.10 19.93 -3.90
N GLN A 191 -10.78 19.49 -5.12
CA GLN A 191 -11.79 19.14 -6.12
C GLN A 191 -12.66 17.97 -5.66
N ALA A 192 -12.06 16.90 -5.12
CA ALA A 192 -12.77 15.76 -4.58
C ALA A 192 -13.70 16.19 -3.43
N ALA A 193 -13.20 17.06 -2.54
CA ALA A 193 -13.99 17.59 -1.44
C ALA A 193 -15.19 18.41 -1.91
N GLY A 194 -15.06 19.14 -3.02
CA GLY A 194 -16.16 19.88 -3.64
C GLY A 194 -17.26 19.01 -4.27
N LEU A 195 -17.01 17.72 -4.45
CA LEU A 195 -17.96 16.73 -4.98
C LEU A 195 -18.58 15.84 -3.90
N LEU A 196 -18.27 16.09 -2.63
CA LEU A 196 -18.83 15.34 -1.51
C LEU A 196 -20.30 15.73 -1.31
N ASP A 197 -21.17 14.73 -1.29
CA ASP A 197 -22.60 14.85 -1.01
C ASP A 197 -23.07 13.64 -0.17
N ASP A 198 -24.34 13.66 0.27
CA ASP A 198 -24.93 12.58 1.08
C ASP A 198 -24.88 11.20 0.40
N GLY A 199 -24.77 11.16 -0.94
CA GLY A 199 -24.72 9.93 -1.73
C GLY A 199 -23.34 9.28 -1.83
N VAL A 200 -22.25 10.02 -1.56
CA VAL A 200 -20.87 9.50 -1.57
C VAL A 200 -20.57 8.61 -0.35
N GLY A 201 -21.20 8.91 0.78
CA GLY A 201 -21.07 8.14 2.02
C GLY A 201 -19.88 8.55 2.91
N LYS A 202 -20.10 8.47 4.22
CA LYS A 202 -19.18 8.99 5.26
C LYS A 202 -17.77 8.40 5.22
N GLY A 203 -17.61 7.13 4.83
CA GLY A 203 -16.29 6.50 4.75
C GLY A 203 -15.41 7.13 3.65
N VAL A 204 -16.00 7.42 2.50
CA VAL A 204 -15.29 8.05 1.38
C VAL A 204 -15.01 9.52 1.69
N GLU A 205 -16.00 10.24 2.24
CA GLU A 205 -15.79 11.60 2.76
C GLU A 205 -14.61 11.66 3.73
N ALA A 206 -14.59 10.77 4.72
CA ALA A 206 -13.52 10.73 5.70
C ALA A 206 -12.16 10.43 5.08
N ASN A 207 -12.11 9.49 4.13
CA ASN A 207 -10.88 9.17 3.41
C ASN A 207 -10.35 10.40 2.64
N THR A 208 -11.22 11.10 1.89
CA THR A 208 -10.83 12.33 1.18
C THR A 208 -10.29 13.40 2.13
N ILE A 209 -10.96 13.62 3.27
CA ILE A 209 -10.52 14.60 4.28
C ILE A 209 -9.20 14.19 4.92
N GLY A 210 -9.03 12.90 5.25
CA GLY A 210 -7.81 12.37 5.84
C GLY A 210 -6.61 12.41 4.88
N LEU A 211 -6.82 12.11 3.60
CA LEU A 211 -5.79 12.30 2.57
C LEU A 211 -5.40 13.78 2.43
N LEU A 212 -6.37 14.70 2.52
CA LEU A 212 -6.08 16.13 2.50
C LEU A 212 -5.29 16.57 3.73
N ALA A 213 -5.53 15.96 4.89
CA ALA A 213 -4.72 16.18 6.09
C ALA A 213 -3.24 15.77 5.87
N MET A 214 -2.99 14.60 5.26
CA MET A 214 -1.63 14.15 4.92
C MET A 214 -0.90 15.13 3.99
N VAL A 215 -1.60 15.67 2.99
CA VAL A 215 -1.01 16.65 2.07
C VAL A 215 -0.75 17.98 2.78
N LEU A 216 -1.66 18.44 3.65
CA LEU A 216 -1.46 19.66 4.45
C LEU A 216 -0.28 19.53 5.41
N GLU A 217 -0.07 18.35 5.99
CA GLU A 217 1.09 18.03 6.83
C GLU A 217 2.40 18.17 6.05
N GLN A 218 2.49 17.60 4.85
CA GLN A 218 3.66 17.76 3.97
C GLN A 218 3.91 19.22 3.58
N LEU A 219 2.85 20.03 3.44
CA LEU A 219 2.95 21.47 3.18
C LEU A 219 3.29 22.30 4.44
N GLY A 220 3.46 21.67 5.60
CA GLY A 220 3.76 22.35 6.87
C GLY A 220 2.57 23.06 7.51
N ARG A 221 1.34 22.86 7.00
CA ARG A 221 0.09 23.45 7.54
C ARG A 221 -0.45 22.56 8.67
N LEU A 222 0.34 22.40 9.72
CA LEU A 222 0.14 21.37 10.74
C LEU A 222 -1.17 21.51 11.53
N ASP A 223 -1.57 22.73 11.89
CA ASP A 223 -2.83 22.95 12.63
C ASP A 223 -4.06 22.60 11.77
N GLU A 224 -3.99 22.87 10.46
CA GLU A 224 -5.06 22.49 9.54
C GLU A 224 -5.09 20.98 9.29
N ALA A 225 -3.92 20.35 9.17
CA ALA A 225 -3.81 18.90 9.06
C ALA A 225 -4.42 18.20 10.30
N GLU A 226 -4.09 18.66 11.51
CA GLU A 226 -4.66 18.14 12.75
C GLU A 226 -6.19 18.23 12.77
N ALA A 227 -6.75 19.39 12.42
CA ALA A 227 -8.20 19.59 12.36
C ALA A 227 -8.87 18.62 11.36
N ARG A 228 -8.24 18.38 10.20
CA ARG A 228 -8.75 17.45 9.18
C ARG A 228 -8.65 16.00 9.60
N TYR A 229 -7.54 15.57 10.22
CA TYR A 229 -7.43 14.22 10.77
C TYR A 229 -8.51 13.95 11.83
N LEU A 230 -8.73 14.88 12.77
CA LEU A 230 -9.76 14.73 13.80
C LEU A 230 -11.16 14.59 13.17
N ARG A 231 -11.48 15.42 12.17
CA ARG A 231 -12.74 15.33 11.44
C ARG A 231 -12.91 14.01 10.70
N ALA A 232 -11.86 13.53 10.02
CA ALA A 232 -11.89 12.23 9.35
C ALA A 232 -12.13 11.08 10.34
N LEU A 233 -11.48 11.10 11.50
CA LEU A 233 -11.63 10.08 12.54
C LEU A 233 -13.04 10.04 13.15
N GLU A 234 -13.71 11.19 13.30
CA GLU A 234 -15.11 11.23 13.71
C GLU A 234 -16.01 10.53 12.69
N LEU A 235 -15.85 10.88 11.41
CA LEU A 235 -16.64 10.30 10.32
C LEU A 235 -16.40 8.79 10.16
N LEU A 236 -15.17 8.33 10.33
CA LEU A 236 -14.83 6.90 10.25
C LEU A 236 -15.46 6.11 11.39
N LYS A 237 -15.47 6.68 12.59
CA LYS A 237 -16.15 6.09 13.73
C LYS A 237 -17.67 5.99 13.49
N GLU A 238 -18.27 7.02 12.90
CA GLU A 238 -19.69 7.01 12.51
C GLU A 238 -19.99 6.01 11.39
N ALA A 239 -19.07 5.86 10.44
CA ALA A 239 -19.17 4.89 9.34
C ALA A 239 -18.88 3.45 9.78
N GLY A 240 -18.28 3.25 10.95
CA GLY A 240 -17.80 1.94 11.41
C GLY A 240 -16.58 1.43 10.63
N ASP A 241 -15.85 2.31 9.94
CA ASP A 241 -14.68 1.95 9.14
C ASP A 241 -13.42 1.92 10.01
N LYS A 242 -13.26 0.80 10.71
CA LYS A 242 -12.14 0.55 11.62
C LYS A 242 -10.77 0.51 10.93
N HIS A 243 -10.73 0.13 9.65
CA HIS A 243 -9.46 0.02 8.90
C HIS A 243 -8.88 1.41 8.68
N ASN A 244 -9.65 2.30 8.05
CA ASN A 244 -9.20 3.66 7.79
C ASN A 244 -9.08 4.47 9.09
N GLU A 245 -9.91 4.20 10.11
CA GLU A 245 -9.71 4.79 11.45
C GLU A 245 -8.31 4.45 11.99
N GLY A 246 -7.88 3.20 11.89
CA GLY A 246 -6.54 2.77 12.28
C GLY A 246 -5.44 3.51 11.51
N VAL A 247 -5.57 3.63 10.18
CA VAL A 247 -4.61 4.35 9.33
C VAL A 247 -4.49 5.81 9.73
N PHE A 248 -5.59 6.56 9.85
CA PHE A 248 -5.50 7.98 10.17
C PHE A 248 -5.13 8.27 11.62
N LEU A 249 -5.35 7.34 12.55
CA LEU A 249 -4.79 7.44 13.90
C LEU A 249 -3.26 7.39 13.88
N GLN A 250 -2.65 6.58 13.01
CA GLN A 250 -1.20 6.53 12.85
C GLN A 250 -0.65 7.82 12.26
N ASN A 251 -1.32 8.35 11.25
CA ASN A 251 -0.89 9.59 10.61
C ASN A 251 -0.97 10.76 11.59
N LEU A 252 -2.08 10.90 12.33
CA LEU A 252 -2.20 11.90 13.39
C LEU A 252 -1.17 11.69 14.50
N ALA A 253 -0.84 10.43 14.84
CA ALA A 253 0.23 10.15 15.78
C ALA A 253 1.59 10.64 15.28
N GLY A 254 1.91 10.45 14.00
CA GLY A 254 3.11 10.98 13.35
C GLY A 254 3.19 12.50 13.47
N LEU A 255 2.10 13.20 13.18
CA LEU A 255 1.99 14.65 13.36
C LEU A 255 2.23 15.08 14.82
N TYR A 256 1.69 14.34 15.79
CA TYR A 256 1.94 14.62 17.21
C TYR A 256 3.39 14.40 17.62
N ILE A 257 4.03 13.34 17.14
CA ILE A 257 5.46 13.10 17.37
C ILE A 257 6.30 14.24 16.76
N GLN A 258 6.00 14.68 15.54
CA GLN A 258 6.66 15.82 14.91
C GLN A 258 6.54 17.11 15.74
N ARG A 259 5.44 17.27 16.48
CA ARG A 259 5.20 18.41 17.40
C ARG A 259 5.71 18.16 18.82
N ALA A 260 6.51 17.11 19.05
CA ALA A 260 6.99 16.67 20.36
C ALA A 260 5.88 16.33 21.37
N ARG A 261 4.65 16.06 20.90
CA ARG A 261 3.50 15.60 21.69
C ARG A 261 3.52 14.07 21.81
N ASN A 262 4.64 13.55 22.29
CA ASN A 262 5.00 12.13 22.24
C ASN A 262 4.03 11.21 22.99
N GLU A 263 3.49 11.64 24.14
CA GLU A 263 2.50 10.87 24.89
C GLU A 263 1.16 10.73 24.16
N GLU A 264 0.74 11.78 23.45
CA GLU A 264 -0.51 11.77 22.69
C GLU A 264 -0.37 10.90 21.46
N GLY A 265 0.76 11.01 20.74
CA GLY A 265 1.10 10.14 19.61
C GLY A 265 1.11 8.67 20.01
N GLU A 266 1.72 8.31 21.14
CA GLU A 266 1.76 6.93 21.64
C GLU A 266 0.36 6.36 21.90
N ARG A 267 -0.53 7.15 22.54
CA ARG A 267 -1.91 6.73 22.80
C ARG A 267 -2.66 6.44 21.50
N LEU A 268 -2.45 7.26 20.48
CA LEU A 268 -3.03 7.05 19.14
C LEU A 268 -2.46 5.80 18.47
N LEU A 269 -1.15 5.57 18.52
CA LEU A 269 -0.53 4.36 17.97
C LEU A 269 -1.07 3.09 18.64
N HIS A 270 -1.22 3.08 19.97
CA HIS A 270 -1.81 1.93 20.66
C HIS A 270 -3.28 1.70 20.29
N ARG A 271 -4.05 2.76 20.02
CA ARG A 271 -5.42 2.62 19.51
C ARG A 271 -5.42 2.06 18.08
N ALA A 272 -4.55 2.57 17.21
CA ALA A 272 -4.40 2.06 15.85
C ALA A 272 -4.05 0.56 15.83
N ILE A 273 -3.09 0.13 16.66
CA ILE A 273 -2.71 -1.29 16.81
C ILE A 273 -3.90 -2.17 17.18
N ARG A 274 -4.75 -1.73 18.12
CA ARG A 274 -5.95 -2.50 18.49
C ARG A 274 -6.88 -2.68 17.31
N LEU A 275 -7.18 -1.58 16.59
CA LEU A 275 -8.06 -1.62 15.43
C LEU A 275 -7.49 -2.49 14.30
N GLN A 276 -6.19 -2.40 14.03
CA GLN A 276 -5.53 -3.20 12.98
C GLN A 276 -5.53 -4.69 13.30
N ARG A 277 -5.37 -5.06 14.58
CA ARG A 277 -5.55 -6.45 15.01
C ARG A 277 -6.99 -6.92 14.86
N GLU A 278 -7.97 -6.07 15.17
CA GLU A 278 -9.39 -6.40 14.98
C GLU A 278 -9.75 -6.59 13.50
N THR A 279 -9.13 -5.84 12.59
CA THR A 279 -9.38 -5.93 11.14
C THR A 279 -8.49 -6.94 10.42
N GLY A 280 -7.47 -7.50 11.08
CA GLY A 280 -6.49 -8.39 10.45
C GLY A 280 -5.54 -7.67 9.49
N ASP A 281 -5.35 -6.36 9.66
CA ASP A 281 -4.47 -5.54 8.85
C ASP A 281 -3.03 -5.60 9.36
N ASP A 282 -2.37 -6.72 9.07
CA ASP A 282 -0.99 -6.99 9.47
C ASP A 282 -0.03 -5.94 8.89
N THR A 283 -0.30 -5.38 7.71
CA THR A 283 0.55 -4.34 7.11
C THR A 283 0.58 -3.08 7.94
N ASN A 284 -0.58 -2.48 8.21
CA ASN A 284 -0.61 -1.24 8.99
C ASN A 284 -0.26 -1.50 10.46
N TYR A 285 -0.52 -2.71 10.99
CA TYR A 285 0.02 -3.12 12.30
C TYR A 285 1.55 -3.02 12.34
N GLY A 286 2.25 -3.53 11.33
CA GLY A 286 3.70 -3.40 11.22
C GLY A 286 4.19 -1.94 11.08
N VAL A 287 3.42 -1.08 10.42
CA VAL A 287 3.72 0.36 10.34
C VAL A 287 3.60 1.03 11.71
N ALA A 288 2.59 0.66 12.51
CA ALA A 288 2.42 1.18 13.87
C ALA A 288 3.63 0.87 14.76
N LEU A 289 4.14 -0.37 14.65
CA LEU A 289 5.31 -0.84 15.38
C LEU A 289 6.59 -0.09 14.97
N ASN A 290 6.73 0.26 13.69
CA ASN A 290 7.83 1.12 13.24
C ASN A 290 7.75 2.51 13.88
N ASN A 291 6.57 3.11 13.99
CA ASN A 291 6.40 4.41 14.64
C ASN A 291 6.69 4.34 16.14
N LEU A 292 6.28 3.27 16.83
CA LEU A 292 6.66 3.03 18.23
C LEU A 292 8.17 2.81 18.40
N THR A 293 8.83 2.17 17.44
CA THR A 293 10.28 2.03 17.42
C THR A 293 10.96 3.41 17.45
N VAL A 294 10.56 4.33 16.57
CA VAL A 294 11.12 5.69 16.51
C VAL A 294 10.89 6.42 17.83
N LEU A 295 9.67 6.37 18.38
CA LEU A 295 9.33 7.00 19.65
C LEU A 295 10.21 6.50 20.81
N GLU A 296 10.47 5.20 20.89
CA GLU A 296 11.32 4.64 21.94
C GLU A 296 12.81 4.97 21.71
N ILE A 297 13.26 5.17 20.47
CA ILE A 297 14.61 5.70 20.18
C ILE A 297 14.75 7.14 20.68
N GLU A 298 13.77 7.99 20.41
CA GLU A 298 13.77 9.39 20.89
C GLU A 298 13.80 9.48 22.41
N ARG A 299 13.15 8.54 23.09
CA ARG A 299 13.17 8.43 24.57
C ARG A 299 14.45 7.84 25.14
N GLY A 300 15.35 7.32 24.30
CA GLY A 300 16.55 6.60 24.74
C GLY A 300 16.28 5.16 25.22
N ASN A 301 15.07 4.65 25.05
CA ASN A 301 14.67 3.29 25.45
C ASN A 301 15.02 2.28 24.34
N TYR A 302 16.31 2.18 24.00
CA TYR A 302 16.77 1.42 22.82
C TYR A 302 16.39 -0.08 22.87
N ALA A 303 16.35 -0.69 24.04
CA ALA A 303 15.91 -2.08 24.19
C ALA A 303 14.44 -2.29 23.78
N ARG A 304 13.54 -1.35 24.13
CA ARG A 304 12.13 -1.38 23.69
C ARG A 304 12.00 -1.09 22.20
N ALA A 305 12.78 -0.15 21.69
CA ALA A 305 12.84 0.13 20.25
C ALA A 305 13.24 -1.12 19.45
N ILE A 306 14.28 -1.84 19.87
CA ILE A 306 14.71 -3.09 19.22
C ILE A 306 13.60 -4.15 19.26
N ALA A 307 12.88 -4.28 20.37
CA ALA A 307 11.75 -5.21 20.47
C ALA A 307 10.64 -4.88 19.46
N TYR A 308 10.20 -3.62 19.40
CA TYR A 308 9.19 -3.19 18.42
C TYR A 308 9.69 -3.34 16.97
N ALA A 309 10.97 -3.07 16.71
CA ALA A 309 11.54 -3.24 15.40
C ALA A 309 11.58 -4.72 14.98
N ASN A 310 11.90 -5.64 15.91
CA ASN A 310 11.87 -7.09 15.64
C ASN A 310 10.45 -7.58 15.32
N ASP A 311 9.45 -7.10 16.06
CA ASP A 311 8.05 -7.41 15.79
C ASP A 311 7.65 -6.88 14.41
N ALA A 312 8.02 -5.63 14.08
CA ALA A 312 7.76 -5.03 12.76
C ALA A 312 8.44 -5.82 11.63
N LEU A 313 9.70 -6.23 11.81
CA LEU A 313 10.44 -7.06 10.85
C LEU A 313 9.74 -8.39 10.60
N THR A 314 9.27 -9.05 11.66
CA THR A 314 8.56 -10.33 11.57
C THR A 314 7.26 -10.18 10.80
N VAL A 315 6.51 -9.12 11.09
CA VAL A 315 5.25 -8.81 10.41
C VAL A 315 5.50 -8.49 8.93
N HIS A 316 6.40 -7.56 8.63
CA HIS A 316 6.69 -7.14 7.26
C HIS A 316 7.27 -8.27 6.40
N ALA A 317 8.06 -9.17 6.99
CA ALA A 317 8.54 -10.37 6.32
C ALA A 317 7.39 -11.34 6.00
N LYS A 318 6.48 -11.56 6.97
CA LYS A 318 5.29 -12.41 6.79
C LYS A 318 4.37 -11.90 5.68
N VAL A 319 4.14 -10.59 5.61
CA VAL A 319 3.25 -9.98 4.61
C VAL A 319 3.97 -9.57 3.32
N GLY A 320 5.26 -9.87 3.16
CA GLY A 320 6.02 -9.49 1.97
C GLY A 320 6.15 -7.97 1.74
N ASN A 321 5.91 -7.11 2.74
CA ASN A 321 6.03 -5.66 2.60
C ASN A 321 7.50 -5.24 2.66
N ARG A 322 8.18 -5.41 1.52
CA ARG A 322 9.63 -5.21 1.39
C ARG A 322 10.07 -3.80 1.74
N ARG A 323 9.32 -2.78 1.31
CA ARG A 323 9.62 -1.37 1.62
C ARG A 323 9.64 -1.12 3.14
N SER A 324 8.61 -1.59 3.85
CA SER A 324 8.49 -1.38 5.29
C SER A 324 9.43 -2.27 6.10
N LEU A 325 9.81 -3.42 5.56
CA LEU A 325 10.89 -4.27 6.08
C LEU A 325 12.23 -3.52 6.08
N GLY A 326 12.57 -2.84 4.97
CA GLY A 326 13.78 -2.01 4.88
C GLY A 326 13.79 -0.88 5.90
N LEU A 327 12.65 -0.20 6.11
CA LEU A 327 12.52 0.84 7.14
C LEU A 327 12.68 0.29 8.56
N ALA A 328 12.10 -0.89 8.85
CA ALA A 328 12.24 -1.53 10.16
C ALA A 328 13.70 -1.93 10.46
N LEU A 329 14.44 -2.38 9.44
CA LEU A 329 15.88 -2.64 9.55
C LEU A 329 16.64 -1.36 9.89
N SER A 330 16.40 -0.28 9.15
CA SER A 330 17.03 1.02 9.40
C SER A 330 16.73 1.55 10.81
N ASN A 331 15.48 1.43 11.27
CA ASN A 331 15.11 1.85 12.62
C ASN A 331 15.81 1.02 13.71
N ARG A 332 15.92 -0.30 13.53
CA ARG A 332 16.67 -1.16 14.46
C ARG A 332 18.17 -0.86 14.43
N GLY A 333 18.73 -0.60 13.24
CA GLY A 333 20.10 -0.15 13.07
C GLY A 333 20.40 1.16 13.80
N MET A 334 19.47 2.12 13.75
CA MET A 334 19.57 3.37 14.51
C MET A 334 19.58 3.12 16.02
N ALA A 335 18.74 2.21 16.53
CA ALA A 335 18.77 1.83 17.95
C ALA A 335 20.11 1.21 18.34
N TYR A 336 20.67 0.28 17.55
CA TYR A 336 21.99 -0.29 17.80
C TYR A 336 23.10 0.75 17.76
N ARG A 337 23.07 1.68 16.79
CA ARG A 337 24.06 2.78 16.70
C ARG A 337 24.04 3.63 17.96
N LYS A 338 22.87 3.99 18.47
CA LYS A 338 22.73 4.78 19.70
C LYS A 338 23.17 4.03 20.96
N MET A 339 23.18 2.69 20.94
CA MET A 339 23.75 1.84 21.98
C MET A 339 25.27 1.61 21.83
N GLY A 340 25.90 2.07 20.74
CA GLY A 340 27.30 1.78 20.43
C GLY A 340 27.55 0.38 19.85
N GLU A 341 26.50 -0.36 19.50
CA GLU A 341 26.59 -1.69 18.88
C GLU A 341 26.78 -1.56 17.36
N PHE A 342 27.92 -1.00 16.97
CA PHE A 342 28.17 -0.54 15.60
C PHE A 342 28.14 -1.66 14.55
N GLU A 343 28.66 -2.85 14.84
CA GLU A 343 28.63 -3.99 13.91
C GLU A 343 27.20 -4.42 13.57
N ARG A 344 26.29 -4.42 14.56
CA ARG A 344 24.87 -4.75 14.35
C ARG A 344 24.15 -3.64 13.61
N ALA A 345 24.48 -2.39 13.91
CA ALA A 345 23.93 -1.23 13.19
C ALA A 345 24.29 -1.29 11.70
N ILE A 346 25.56 -1.51 11.36
CA ILE A 346 26.02 -1.63 9.98
C ILE A 346 25.36 -2.82 9.27
N ALA A 347 25.20 -3.96 9.94
CA ALA A 347 24.52 -5.11 9.37
C ALA A 347 23.06 -4.79 8.99
N ASP A 348 22.32 -4.14 9.88
CA ASP A 348 20.94 -3.74 9.64
C ASP A 348 20.82 -2.66 8.55
N PHE A 349 21.67 -1.62 8.59
CA PHE A 349 21.66 -0.59 7.57
C PHE A 349 22.01 -1.15 6.18
N ASN A 350 22.98 -2.06 6.08
CA ASN A 350 23.29 -2.71 4.80
C ASN A 350 22.16 -3.60 4.29
N ALA A 351 21.47 -4.32 5.17
CA ALA A 351 20.31 -5.12 4.81
C ALA A 351 19.14 -4.23 4.32
N GLY A 352 18.88 -3.10 4.99
CA GLY A 352 17.90 -2.10 4.56
C GLY A 352 18.29 -1.42 3.23
N LEU A 353 19.56 -1.06 3.08
CA LEU A 353 20.15 -0.49 1.87
C LEU A 353 19.97 -1.40 0.65
N ALA A 354 20.22 -2.71 0.81
CA ALA A 354 20.01 -3.69 -0.26
C ALA A 354 18.55 -3.70 -0.75
N ILE A 355 17.59 -3.63 0.18
CA ILE A 355 16.17 -3.53 -0.13
C ILE A 355 15.84 -2.20 -0.81
N HIS A 356 16.39 -1.08 -0.33
CA HIS A 356 16.13 0.23 -0.93
C HIS A 356 16.64 0.31 -2.38
N ARG A 357 17.77 -0.33 -2.68
CA ARG A 357 18.30 -0.50 -4.04
C ARG A 357 17.42 -1.41 -4.91
N GLU A 358 16.98 -2.53 -4.37
CA GLU A 358 16.03 -3.44 -5.04
C GLU A 358 14.77 -2.72 -5.49
N LEU A 359 14.30 -1.75 -4.70
CA LEU A 359 13.08 -0.97 -4.94
C LEU A 359 13.31 0.38 -5.65
N ASP A 360 14.53 0.69 -6.10
CA ASP A 360 14.94 2.02 -6.62
C ASP A 360 14.50 3.20 -5.73
N ASN A 361 14.45 2.99 -4.42
CA ASN A 361 14.10 4.01 -3.45
C ASN A 361 15.35 4.81 -3.05
N ARG A 362 15.76 5.71 -3.95
CA ARG A 362 16.96 6.54 -3.81
C ARG A 362 16.99 7.41 -2.55
N SER A 363 15.81 7.86 -2.08
CA SER A 363 15.71 8.63 -0.83
C SER A 363 16.12 7.80 0.37
N SER A 364 15.54 6.61 0.52
CA SER A 364 15.87 5.73 1.65
C SER A 364 17.26 5.11 1.50
N GLU A 365 17.74 4.88 0.28
CA GLU A 365 19.13 4.50 0.01
C GLU A 365 20.12 5.57 0.53
N SER A 366 19.90 6.84 0.16
CA SER A 366 20.75 7.93 0.63
C SER A 366 20.78 8.03 2.16
N ASN A 367 19.60 7.91 2.81
CA ASN A 367 19.50 7.95 4.27
C ASN A 367 20.24 6.78 4.93
N ALA A 368 20.10 5.55 4.41
CA ALA A 368 20.80 4.38 4.95
C ALA A 368 22.32 4.53 4.83
N LEU A 369 22.81 5.08 3.70
CA LEU A 369 24.23 5.40 3.55
C LEU A 369 24.68 6.47 4.53
N ALA A 370 23.91 7.54 4.73
CA ALA A 370 24.23 8.59 5.70
C ALA A 370 24.30 8.02 7.14
N GLU A 371 23.40 7.12 7.51
CA GLU A 371 23.46 6.44 8.81
C GLU A 371 24.72 5.57 8.96
N ILE A 372 25.14 4.84 7.91
CA ILE A 372 26.41 4.11 7.93
C ILE A 372 27.59 5.07 8.06
N VAL A 373 27.58 6.23 7.38
CA VAL A 373 28.60 7.28 7.54
C VAL A 373 28.73 7.69 8.99
N LEU A 374 27.62 7.93 9.69
CA LEU A 374 27.64 8.28 11.12
C LEU A 374 28.23 7.18 11.98
N VAL A 375 27.98 5.90 11.66
CA VAL A 375 28.63 4.78 12.35
C VAL A 375 30.14 4.77 12.09
N GLU A 376 30.57 4.95 10.84
CA GLU A 376 32.00 4.93 10.50
C GLU A 376 32.77 6.12 11.09
N ILE A 377 32.16 7.30 11.19
CA ILE A 377 32.72 8.43 11.96
C ILE A 377 32.91 8.03 13.42
N ALA A 378 31.91 7.38 14.04
CA ALA A 378 32.00 6.96 15.43
C ALA A 378 33.03 5.84 15.68
N ARG A 379 33.49 5.16 14.63
CA ARG A 379 34.55 4.13 14.66
C ARG A 379 35.91 4.66 14.21
N ASP A 380 36.04 5.98 14.01
CA ASP A 380 37.24 6.65 13.48
C ASP A 380 37.66 6.21 12.06
N ASN A 381 36.74 5.62 11.28
CA ASN A 381 36.97 5.16 9.90
C ASN A 381 36.65 6.28 8.88
N PHE A 382 37.35 7.42 9.00
CA PHE A 382 37.00 8.65 8.29
C PHE A 382 37.09 8.57 6.77
N ASP A 383 38.03 7.79 6.22
CA ASP A 383 38.15 7.62 4.76
C ASP A 383 36.95 6.89 4.17
N THR A 384 36.50 5.82 4.84
CA THR A 384 35.29 5.08 4.47
C THR A 384 34.06 5.96 4.62
N ALA A 385 33.94 6.68 5.74
CA ALA A 385 32.85 7.63 5.98
C ALA A 385 32.78 8.70 4.87
N ARG A 386 33.91 9.29 4.49
CA ARG A 386 33.97 10.30 3.43
C ARG A 386 33.58 9.74 2.07
N ALA A 387 34.00 8.52 1.74
CA ALA A 387 33.63 7.87 0.48
C ALA A 387 32.12 7.56 0.41
N LEU A 388 31.55 7.03 1.49
CA LEU A 388 30.12 6.74 1.58
C LEU A 388 29.28 8.02 1.56
N TRP A 389 29.74 9.09 2.23
CA TRP A 389 29.08 10.39 2.22
C TRP A 389 28.96 10.97 0.81
N LYS A 390 30.06 10.92 0.02
CA LYS A 390 30.04 11.36 -1.38
C LYS A 390 28.96 10.66 -2.20
N HIS A 391 28.76 9.36 -1.96
CA HIS A 391 27.71 8.60 -2.63
C HIS A 391 26.31 9.02 -2.15
N SER A 392 26.10 9.09 -0.83
CA SER A 392 24.83 9.51 -0.22
C SER A 392 24.39 10.90 -0.74
N ILE A 393 25.26 11.90 -0.67
CA ILE A 393 24.89 13.26 -1.08
C ILE A 393 24.69 13.40 -2.59
N ALA A 394 25.42 12.63 -3.41
CA ALA A 394 25.20 12.59 -4.86
C ALA A 394 23.81 12.03 -5.19
N LEU A 395 23.35 11.01 -4.46
CA LEU A 395 21.99 10.50 -4.58
C LEU A 395 20.99 11.58 -4.17
N THR A 396 21.12 12.20 -2.99
CA THR A 396 20.19 13.25 -2.53
C THR A 396 20.07 14.40 -3.54
N ARG A 397 21.19 14.88 -4.09
CA ARG A 397 21.22 15.93 -5.12
C ARG A 397 20.51 15.54 -6.41
N SER A 398 20.36 14.25 -6.70
CA SER A 398 19.64 13.77 -7.89
C SER A 398 18.12 13.72 -7.72
N ILE A 399 17.60 13.83 -6.49
CA ILE A 399 16.18 13.60 -6.17
C ILE A 399 15.48 14.77 -5.47
N ARG A 400 16.20 15.61 -4.72
CA ARG A 400 15.59 16.64 -3.87
C ARG A 400 15.93 18.04 -4.34
N SER A 401 15.17 18.99 -3.81
CA SER A 401 15.49 20.41 -3.94
C SER A 401 16.87 20.72 -3.33
N ASP A 402 17.51 21.78 -3.81
CA ASP A 402 18.80 22.25 -3.27
C ASP A 402 18.74 22.53 -1.76
N ARG A 403 17.57 22.90 -1.23
CA ARG A 403 17.36 23.20 0.19
C ARG A 403 17.47 21.96 1.08
N ASP A 404 16.83 20.86 0.70
CA ASP A 404 16.85 19.62 1.51
C ASP A 404 18.25 18.98 1.50
N CYS A 405 18.98 19.15 0.39
CA CYS A 405 20.38 18.78 0.30
C CYS A 405 21.24 19.59 1.28
N GLN A 406 20.93 20.88 1.46
CA GLN A 406 21.69 21.77 2.32
C GLN A 406 21.51 21.42 3.80
N GLU A 407 20.29 21.09 4.25
CA GLU A 407 20.03 20.66 5.63
C GLU A 407 20.83 19.39 5.98
N GLN A 408 20.84 18.39 5.10
CA GLN A 408 21.60 17.15 5.30
C GLN A 408 23.12 17.41 5.35
N VAL A 409 23.62 18.31 4.49
CA VAL A 409 25.03 18.73 4.50
C VAL A 409 25.39 19.44 5.80
N ASP A 410 24.54 20.35 6.29
CA ASP A 410 24.82 21.10 7.50
C ASP A 410 24.78 20.23 8.76
N GLU A 411 23.88 19.23 8.80
CA GLU A 411 23.88 18.20 9.82
C GLU A 411 25.18 17.39 9.80
N MET A 412 25.59 16.88 8.63
CA MET A 412 26.84 16.11 8.49
C MET A 412 28.07 16.94 8.87
N ARG A 413 28.12 18.22 8.50
CA ARG A 413 29.18 19.14 8.93
C ARG A 413 29.20 19.32 10.44
N SER A 414 28.03 19.37 11.08
CA SER A 414 27.94 19.41 12.54
C SER A 414 28.50 18.14 13.17
N GLU A 415 28.19 16.98 12.63
CA GLU A 415 28.72 15.70 13.14
C GLU A 415 30.24 15.57 12.94
N CYS A 416 30.77 16.00 11.78
CA CYS A 416 32.21 16.07 11.55
C CYS A 416 32.90 16.97 12.59
N ARG A 417 32.34 18.15 12.87
CA ARG A 417 32.87 19.06 13.89
C ARG A 417 32.85 18.46 15.29
N ARG A 418 31.79 17.72 15.65
CA ARG A 418 31.72 17.01 16.94
C ARG A 418 32.77 15.90 17.05
N ALA A 419 33.08 15.23 15.94
CA ALA A 419 34.14 14.24 15.85
C ALA A 419 35.55 14.84 15.73
N GLY A 420 35.68 16.17 15.64
CA GLY A 420 36.97 16.85 15.55
C GLY A 420 37.67 16.68 14.19
N ILE A 421 36.92 16.40 13.11
CA ILE A 421 37.45 16.22 11.76
C ILE A 421 37.00 17.34 10.82
N ASP A 422 37.75 17.53 9.74
CA ASP A 422 37.38 18.47 8.68
C ASP A 422 36.04 18.06 8.06
N PRO A 423 35.09 19.02 7.92
CA PRO A 423 33.77 18.70 7.40
C PRO A 423 33.83 18.04 6.03
N PHE A 424 32.95 17.08 5.80
CA PHE A 424 32.80 16.47 4.48
C PHE A 424 32.15 17.48 3.52
N GLU A 425 32.65 17.53 2.28
CA GLU A 425 32.18 18.43 1.20
C GLU A 425 31.01 17.85 0.38
#